data_AF-A0AA39U133-F1
#
_entry.id   AF-A0AA39U133-F1
#
_cell.length_a   1.000
_cell.length_b   1.000
_cell.length_c   1.000
_cell.angle_alpha   90.00
_cell.angle_beta   90.00
_cell.angle_gamma   90.00
#
_symmetry.space_group_name_H-M   'P 1'
#
loop_
_entity.id
_entity.type
_entity.pdbx_description
1 polymer ?
#
loop_
_entity_poly.entity_id
_entity_poly.type
_entity_poly.pdbx_seq_one_letter_code
_entity_poly.pdbx_strand_id
1 'polypeptide(L)'
;TAEELWRSVRRRDFSRPVYFFLWMLVHGGYTVGHHWKHITGCEDRVLCKECNVEDSMDHIFTKCDAQGQETMWDLARSIWRKKTQSELVITNGTIMSCGIQPPSTHGSATKRATEIFRRILISQSAHQIWKMRNDCQLCQNERRLYSEREIVQRWLSALNRRLRTDCLLTDRKKYNKKAIQTSVVLRTWQGAHEDEEFLPEDWTKLAGVLVGTVK
;
A
#
# COMPACT_ATOMS: atom_id res chain seq x y z
N THR A 1 19.71 -10.25 -0.61
CA THR A 1 19.81 -11.26 0.48
C THR A 1 18.71 -11.03 1.51
N ALA A 2 18.50 -11.97 2.45
CA ALA A 2 17.49 -11.82 3.52
C ALA A 2 17.74 -10.57 4.39
N GLU A 3 19.00 -10.22 4.67
CA GLU A 3 19.34 -9.01 5.41
C GLU A 3 18.91 -7.72 4.68
N GLU A 4 19.09 -7.67 3.36
CA GLU A 4 18.66 -6.53 2.57
C GLU A 4 17.14 -6.36 2.64
N LEU A 5 16.40 -7.47 2.57
CA LEU A 5 14.94 -7.48 2.73
C LEU A 5 14.55 -6.89 4.09
N TRP A 6 15.18 -7.31 5.18
CA TRP A 6 14.91 -6.83 6.53
C TRP A 6 15.22 -5.35 6.71
N ARG A 7 16.36 -4.89 6.19
CA ARG A 7 16.74 -3.47 6.21
C ARG A 7 15.78 -2.63 5.37
N SER A 8 15.29 -3.18 4.26
CA SER A 8 14.40 -2.48 3.34
C SER A 8 13.05 -2.11 3.94
N VAL A 9 12.55 -2.91 4.88
CA VAL A 9 11.28 -2.64 5.57
C VAL A 9 11.40 -1.41 6.48
N ARG A 10 12.59 -1.09 7.01
CA ARG A 10 12.82 0.06 7.92
C ARG A 10 12.95 1.42 7.22
N ARG A 11 12.56 1.53 5.95
CA ARG A 11 12.62 2.80 5.23
C ARG A 11 11.70 3.85 5.83
N ARG A 12 12.17 5.10 5.80
CA ARG A 12 11.37 6.28 6.19
C ARG A 12 10.14 6.48 5.31
N ASP A 13 10.17 5.87 4.13
CA ASP A 13 9.07 5.86 3.16
C ASP A 13 7.87 5.02 3.63
N PHE A 14 7.89 4.39 4.80
CA PHE A 14 6.74 3.65 5.34
C PHE A 14 6.19 4.31 6.60
N SER A 15 4.87 4.40 6.69
CA SER A 15 4.22 4.77 7.95
C SER A 15 4.39 3.64 8.96
N ARG A 16 4.37 3.96 10.26
CA ARG A 16 4.55 2.96 11.33
C ARG A 16 3.63 1.74 11.21
N PRO A 17 2.33 1.87 10.87
CA PRO A 17 1.46 0.70 10.65
C PRO A 17 1.91 -0.17 9.47
N VAL A 18 2.28 0.46 8.35
CA VAL A 18 2.74 -0.26 7.15
C VAL A 18 4.09 -0.92 7.37
N TYR A 19 5.00 -0.24 8.08
CA TYR A 19 6.27 -0.82 8.53
C TYR A 19 6.05 -2.10 9.32
N PHE A 20 5.21 -2.04 10.36
CA PHE A 20 4.93 -3.20 11.20
C PHE A 20 4.29 -4.33 10.39
N PHE A 21 3.36 -3.98 9.50
CA PHE A 21 2.74 -4.93 8.59
C PHE A 21 3.74 -5.64 7.69
N LEU A 22 4.59 -4.90 6.99
CA LEU A 22 5.61 -5.49 6.11
C LEU A 22 6.63 -6.31 6.91
N TRP A 23 6.98 -5.87 8.13
CA TRP A 23 7.90 -6.60 8.99
C TRP A 23 7.30 -7.97 9.38
N MET A 24 6.06 -7.97 9.85
CA MET A 24 5.33 -9.20 10.20
C MET A 24 5.18 -10.12 8.98
N LEU A 25 4.84 -9.56 7.81
CA LEU A 25 4.72 -10.31 6.57
C LEU A 25 6.05 -10.98 6.19
N VAL A 26 7.16 -10.25 6.21
CA VAL A 26 8.49 -10.79 5.85
C VAL A 26 8.95 -11.89 6.81
N HIS A 27 8.57 -11.81 8.09
CA HIS A 27 8.96 -12.78 9.11
C HIS A 27 7.95 -13.93 9.29
N GLY A 28 6.88 -13.98 8.48
CA GLY A 28 5.84 -14.99 8.64
C GLY A 28 5.11 -14.90 9.99
N GLY A 29 5.04 -13.70 10.59
CA GLY A 29 4.46 -13.51 11.93
C GLY A 29 2.93 -13.51 11.96
N TYR A 30 2.26 -13.58 10.82
CA TYR A 30 0.80 -13.54 10.74
C TYR A 30 0.17 -14.93 10.75
N THR A 31 -0.85 -15.10 11.58
CA THR A 31 -1.66 -16.31 11.67
C THR A 31 -2.69 -16.36 10.53
N VAL A 32 -2.44 -17.20 9.52
CA VAL A 32 -3.34 -17.45 8.39
C VAL A 32 -3.47 -18.96 8.11
N GLY A 33 -4.60 -19.37 7.55
CA GLY A 33 -4.80 -20.73 7.03
C GLY A 33 -4.48 -21.83 8.04
N HIS A 34 -3.53 -22.69 7.67
CA HIS A 34 -3.07 -23.81 8.49
C HIS A 34 -2.77 -23.47 9.96
N HIS A 35 -2.32 -22.26 10.28
CA HIS A 35 -2.03 -21.89 11.67
C HIS A 35 -3.28 -21.98 12.56
N TRP A 36 -4.48 -21.77 12.01
CA TRP A 36 -5.73 -21.87 12.75
C TRP A 36 -6.15 -23.31 13.03
N LYS A 37 -5.62 -24.31 12.31
CA LYS A 37 -5.96 -25.74 12.49
C LYS A 37 -5.63 -26.25 13.88
N HIS A 38 -4.69 -25.61 14.58
CA HIS A 38 -4.20 -26.00 15.89
C HIS A 38 -4.80 -25.18 17.05
N ILE A 39 -5.74 -24.27 16.75
CA ILE A 39 -6.36 -23.38 17.74
C ILE A 39 -7.83 -23.75 17.87
N THR A 40 -8.21 -24.34 19.00
CA THR A 40 -9.57 -24.78 19.29
C THR A 40 -10.57 -23.63 19.17
N GLY A 41 -11.64 -23.83 18.39
CA GLY A 41 -12.71 -22.85 18.19
C GLY A 41 -12.41 -21.77 17.14
N CYS A 42 -11.34 -21.94 16.35
CA CYS A 42 -10.96 -21.05 15.25
C CYS A 42 -10.79 -21.80 13.92
N GLU A 43 -11.24 -23.05 13.84
CA GLU A 43 -11.07 -23.91 12.66
C GLU A 43 -11.81 -23.35 11.43
N ASP A 44 -12.87 -22.56 11.64
CA ASP A 44 -13.60 -21.82 10.61
C ASP A 44 -12.74 -20.76 9.90
N ARG A 45 -11.57 -20.42 10.45
CA ARG A 45 -10.67 -19.38 9.92
C ARG A 45 -9.59 -19.92 8.99
N VAL A 46 -9.49 -21.24 8.84
CA VAL A 46 -8.51 -21.90 7.97
C VAL A 46 -8.79 -21.59 6.50
N LEU A 47 -10.06 -21.58 6.12
CA LEU A 47 -10.49 -21.31 4.75
C LEU A 47 -10.93 -19.85 4.64
N CYS A 48 -10.73 -19.28 3.45
CA CYS A 48 -11.38 -18.04 3.09
C CYS A 48 -12.89 -18.27 2.98
N LYS A 49 -13.69 -17.41 3.62
CA LYS A 49 -15.16 -17.55 3.66
C LYS A 49 -15.85 -17.26 2.32
N GLU A 50 -15.14 -16.68 1.35
CA GLU A 50 -15.65 -16.32 0.03
C GLU A 50 -15.30 -17.35 -1.04
N CYS A 51 -14.02 -17.72 -1.20
CA CYS A 51 -13.58 -18.67 -2.23
C CYS A 51 -13.44 -20.12 -1.72
N ASN A 52 -13.53 -20.35 -0.40
CA ASN A 52 -13.38 -21.66 0.24
C ASN A 52 -12.01 -22.34 0.02
N VAL A 53 -10.98 -21.56 -0.30
CA VAL A 53 -9.58 -22.00 -0.43
C VAL A 53 -8.82 -21.75 0.88
N GLU A 54 -7.78 -22.55 1.17
CA GLU A 54 -6.94 -22.30 2.35
C GLU A 54 -6.31 -20.91 2.31
N ASP A 55 -6.48 -20.18 3.40
CA ASP A 55 -6.10 -18.78 3.44
C ASP A 55 -4.59 -18.61 3.68
N SER A 56 -3.88 -18.05 2.73
CA SER A 56 -2.43 -17.83 2.79
C SER A 56 -2.09 -16.41 2.37
N MET A 57 -0.89 -15.89 2.70
CA MET A 57 -0.51 -14.54 2.26
C MET A 57 -0.54 -14.39 0.74
N ASP A 58 -0.15 -15.44 0.01
CA ASP A 58 -0.20 -15.47 -1.45
C ASP A 58 -1.65 -15.42 -1.97
N HIS A 59 -2.54 -16.20 -1.35
CA HIS A 59 -3.97 -16.14 -1.63
C HIS A 59 -4.54 -14.75 -1.35
N ILE A 60 -4.39 -14.24 -0.13
CA ILE A 60 -4.95 -12.95 0.34
C ILE A 60 -4.54 -11.81 -0.57
N PHE A 61 -3.29 -11.77 -1.03
CA PHE A 61 -2.80 -10.63 -1.80
C PHE A 61 -2.96 -10.76 -3.30
N THR A 62 -3.04 -11.98 -3.86
CA THR A 62 -2.90 -12.15 -5.31
C THR A 62 -3.90 -13.11 -5.98
N LYS A 63 -4.67 -13.89 -5.21
CA LYS A 63 -5.52 -14.95 -5.78
C LYS A 63 -6.93 -14.99 -5.18
N CYS A 64 -7.29 -14.03 -4.33
CA CYS A 64 -8.53 -14.07 -3.60
C CYS A 64 -9.67 -13.55 -4.46
N ASP A 65 -10.70 -14.38 -4.66
CA ASP A 65 -11.90 -13.99 -5.41
C ASP A 65 -12.84 -13.07 -4.61
N ALA A 66 -12.53 -12.82 -3.34
CA ALA A 66 -13.31 -11.92 -2.51
C ALA A 66 -13.28 -10.48 -3.05
N GLN A 67 -14.41 -9.79 -2.95
CA GLN A 67 -14.55 -8.43 -3.43
C GLN A 67 -13.52 -7.51 -2.76
N GLY A 68 -12.71 -6.85 -3.59
CA GLY A 68 -11.83 -5.76 -3.19
C GLY A 68 -10.33 -5.98 -3.41
N GLN A 69 -9.82 -7.21 -3.40
CA GLN A 69 -8.40 -7.44 -3.70
C GLN A 69 -8.09 -7.01 -5.13
N GLU A 70 -8.82 -7.55 -6.11
CA GLU A 70 -8.59 -7.24 -7.52
C GLU A 70 -8.92 -5.79 -7.83
N THR A 71 -10.05 -5.27 -7.33
CA THR A 71 -10.41 -3.84 -7.45
C THR A 71 -9.27 -2.93 -6.98
N MET A 72 -8.66 -3.19 -5.81
CA MET A 72 -7.56 -2.36 -5.32
C MET A 72 -6.30 -2.45 -6.20
N TRP A 73 -6.01 -3.63 -6.77
CA TRP A 73 -4.87 -3.75 -7.67
C TRP A 73 -5.12 -3.15 -9.04
N ASP A 74 -6.34 -3.21 -9.56
CA ASP A 74 -6.72 -2.51 -10.79
C ASP A 74 -6.55 -1.00 -10.64
N LEU A 75 -7.01 -0.44 -9.52
CA LEU A 75 -6.79 0.98 -9.22
C LEU A 75 -5.30 1.31 -9.12
N ALA A 76 -4.52 0.48 -8.42
CA ALA A 76 -3.08 0.68 -8.32
C ALA A 76 -2.38 0.59 -9.69
N ARG A 77 -2.72 -0.42 -10.50
CA ARG A 77 -2.20 -0.58 -11.86
C ARG A 77 -2.56 0.62 -12.73
N SER A 78 -3.79 1.11 -12.67
CA SER A 78 -4.25 2.29 -13.40
C SER A 78 -3.41 3.53 -13.08
N ILE A 79 -3.25 3.86 -11.79
CA ILE A 79 -2.45 5.02 -11.37
C ILE A 79 -0.97 4.83 -11.76
N TRP A 80 -0.42 3.63 -11.61
CA TRP A 80 0.97 3.34 -11.98
C TRP A 80 1.23 3.46 -13.48
N ARG A 81 0.33 2.91 -14.31
CA ARG A 81 0.38 3.03 -15.78
C ARG A 81 0.29 4.48 -16.21
N LYS A 82 -0.61 5.28 -15.61
CA LYS A 82 -0.72 6.71 -15.88
C LYS A 82 0.60 7.45 -15.64
N LYS A 83 1.27 7.18 -14.51
CA LYS A 83 2.54 7.83 -14.15
C LYS A 83 3.73 7.38 -14.99
N THR A 84 3.83 6.09 -15.31
CA THR A 84 5.07 5.48 -15.79
C THR A 84 5.00 4.84 -17.17
N GLN A 85 3.79 4.71 -17.74
CA GLN A 85 3.51 3.96 -18.97
C GLN A 85 3.97 2.49 -18.90
N SER A 86 4.16 1.95 -17.69
CA SER A 86 4.63 0.59 -17.46
C SER A 86 3.63 -0.21 -16.62
N GLU A 87 3.74 -1.54 -16.68
CA GLU A 87 2.87 -2.43 -15.91
C GLU A 87 3.32 -2.55 -14.46
N LEU A 88 2.35 -2.54 -13.53
CA LEU A 88 2.62 -2.83 -12.12
C LEU A 88 2.41 -4.32 -11.86
N VAL A 89 3.50 -5.09 -11.84
CA VAL A 89 3.44 -6.54 -11.56
C VAL A 89 3.38 -6.78 -10.05
N ILE A 90 2.26 -7.32 -9.58
CA ILE A 90 2.04 -7.66 -8.18
C ILE A 90 2.18 -9.17 -7.99
N THR A 91 3.13 -9.54 -7.14
CA THR A 91 3.29 -10.89 -6.61
C THR A 91 3.51 -10.77 -5.10
N ASN A 92 3.34 -11.86 -4.35
CA ASN A 92 3.69 -11.87 -2.93
C ASN A 92 5.16 -11.43 -2.72
N GLY A 93 6.07 -11.91 -3.59
CA GLY A 93 7.47 -11.48 -3.61
C GLY A 93 7.64 -9.97 -3.82
N THR A 94 6.92 -9.39 -4.78
CA THR A 94 6.96 -7.94 -5.04
C THR A 94 6.51 -7.14 -3.81
N ILE A 95 5.49 -7.61 -3.09
CA ILE A 95 4.97 -6.95 -1.88
C ILE A 95 6.01 -7.03 -0.76
N MET A 96 6.54 -8.22 -0.49
CA MET A 96 7.57 -8.44 0.53
C MET A 96 8.82 -7.61 0.26
N SER A 97 9.24 -7.52 -1.00
CA SER A 97 10.45 -6.83 -1.44
C SER A 97 10.23 -5.37 -1.83
N CYS A 98 9.03 -4.80 -1.62
CA CYS A 98 8.71 -3.47 -2.13
C CYS A 98 9.67 -2.39 -1.59
N GLY A 99 10.14 -2.54 -0.36
CA GLY A 99 11.10 -1.63 0.28
C GLY A 99 12.50 -1.63 -0.35
N ILE A 100 12.86 -2.60 -1.19
CA ILE A 100 14.20 -2.67 -1.80
C ILE A 100 14.38 -1.51 -2.79
N GLN A 101 15.56 -0.91 -2.84
CA GLN A 101 15.90 0.12 -3.82
C GLN A 101 16.69 -0.51 -4.96
N PRO A 102 16.16 -0.48 -6.19
CA PRO A 102 16.91 -0.95 -7.35
C PRO A 102 18.17 -0.10 -7.58
N PRO A 103 19.32 -0.71 -7.93
CA PRO A 103 20.53 0.04 -8.25
C PRO A 103 20.37 1.03 -9.41
N SER A 104 19.46 0.72 -10.35
CA SER A 104 19.12 1.56 -11.51
C SER A 104 18.58 2.94 -11.17
N THR A 105 18.26 3.18 -9.90
CA THR A 105 17.76 4.47 -9.39
C THR A 105 18.84 5.35 -8.77
N HIS A 106 20.07 4.86 -8.66
CA HIS A 106 21.20 5.70 -8.25
C HIS A 106 21.47 6.78 -9.31
N GLY A 107 21.82 7.99 -8.87
CA GLY A 107 22.11 9.12 -9.76
C GLY A 107 20.90 9.87 -10.35
N SER A 108 19.70 9.27 -10.39
CA SER A 108 18.49 9.93 -10.92
C SER A 108 17.45 10.23 -9.83
N ALA A 109 17.20 11.52 -9.60
CA ALA A 109 16.18 11.94 -8.64
C ALA A 109 14.76 11.55 -9.09
N THR A 110 14.48 11.55 -10.39
CA THR A 110 13.19 11.13 -10.95
C THR A 110 12.96 9.65 -10.75
N LYS A 111 13.92 8.78 -11.13
CA LYS A 111 13.79 7.33 -10.90
C LYS A 111 13.61 7.00 -9.42
N ARG A 112 14.33 7.70 -8.54
CA ARG A 112 14.16 7.55 -7.09
C ARG A 112 12.75 7.92 -6.62
N ALA A 113 12.21 9.05 -7.07
CA ALA A 113 10.86 9.48 -6.73
C ALA A 113 9.79 8.51 -7.25
N THR A 114 9.97 7.99 -8.46
CA THR A 114 9.10 6.94 -9.03
C THR A 114 9.12 5.66 -8.21
N GLU A 115 10.29 5.22 -7.72
CA GLU A 115 10.37 4.04 -6.83
C GLU A 115 9.76 4.29 -5.44
N ILE A 116 9.89 5.51 -4.90
CA ILE A 116 9.20 5.89 -3.65
C ILE A 116 7.69 5.79 -3.87
N PHE A 117 7.19 6.28 -5.00
CA PHE A 117 5.77 6.16 -5.34
C PHE A 117 5.34 4.69 -5.48
N ARG A 118 6.12 3.86 -6.18
CA ARG A 118 5.87 2.41 -6.31
C ARG A 118 5.73 1.73 -4.95
N ARG A 119 6.63 2.05 -4.02
CA ARG A 119 6.58 1.56 -2.63
C ARG A 119 5.32 1.96 -1.92
N ILE A 120 4.97 3.24 -1.98
CA ILE A 120 3.78 3.76 -1.32
C ILE A 120 2.56 3.02 -1.87
N LEU A 121 2.43 2.92 -3.18
CA LEU A 121 1.30 2.29 -3.83
C LEU A 121 1.14 0.82 -3.43
N ILE A 122 2.20 0.02 -3.58
CA ILE A 122 2.17 -1.42 -3.25
C ILE A 122 1.88 -1.62 -1.75
N SER A 123 2.60 -0.90 -0.89
CA SER A 123 2.52 -1.12 0.55
C SER A 123 1.20 -0.64 1.16
N GLN A 124 0.63 0.47 0.67
CA GLN A 124 -0.68 0.94 1.11
C GLN A 124 -1.80 -0.01 0.62
N SER A 125 -1.75 -0.45 -0.64
CA SER A 125 -2.71 -1.41 -1.19
C SER A 125 -2.69 -2.74 -0.43
N ALA A 126 -1.52 -3.36 -0.28
CA ALA A 126 -1.39 -4.63 0.42
C ALA A 126 -1.85 -4.54 1.89
N HIS A 127 -1.49 -3.47 2.58
CA HIS A 127 -1.94 -3.26 3.96
C HIS A 127 -3.46 -3.02 4.04
N GLN A 128 -4.06 -2.37 3.04
CA GLN A 128 -5.50 -2.15 2.99
C GLN A 128 -6.26 -3.45 2.74
N ILE A 129 -5.79 -4.28 1.81
CA ILE A 129 -6.30 -5.64 1.55
C ILE A 129 -6.24 -6.49 2.82
N TRP A 130 -5.09 -6.50 3.50
CA TRP A 130 -4.90 -7.22 4.76
C TRP A 130 -5.91 -6.82 5.85
N LYS A 131 -6.11 -5.51 6.04
CA LYS A 131 -7.08 -5.02 7.04
C LYS A 131 -8.50 -5.43 6.70
N MET A 132 -8.90 -5.29 5.44
CA MET A 132 -10.25 -5.66 5.02
C MET A 132 -10.50 -7.16 5.18
N ARG A 133 -9.55 -8.01 4.77
CA ARG A 133 -9.63 -9.45 5.02
C ARG A 133 -9.80 -9.75 6.52
N ASN A 134 -9.02 -9.10 7.38
CA ASN A 134 -9.12 -9.33 8.83
C ASN A 134 -10.47 -8.88 9.40
N ASP A 135 -10.99 -7.75 8.96
CA ASP A 135 -12.34 -7.30 9.33
C ASP A 135 -13.39 -8.35 8.90
N CYS A 136 -13.30 -8.91 7.68
CA CYS A 136 -14.23 -9.95 7.22
C CYS A 136 -14.10 -11.27 8.00
N GLN A 137 -12.87 -11.70 8.31
CA GLN A 137 -12.60 -13.00 8.93
C GLN A 137 -12.84 -13.01 10.44
N LEU A 138 -12.53 -11.91 11.14
CA LEU A 138 -12.53 -11.82 12.61
C LEU A 138 -13.82 -11.25 13.21
N CYS A 139 -14.71 -10.65 12.42
CA CYS A 139 -16.03 -10.26 12.90
C CYS A 139 -16.86 -11.52 13.23
N GLN A 140 -17.10 -11.75 14.53
CA GLN A 140 -17.73 -12.97 15.04
C GLN A 140 -19.22 -13.10 14.70
N ASN A 141 -19.94 -12.00 14.44
CA ASN A 141 -21.40 -12.03 14.42
C ASN A 141 -22.04 -11.80 13.05
N GLU A 142 -21.40 -11.09 12.11
CA GLU A 142 -21.93 -10.87 10.77
C GLU A 142 -20.78 -10.75 9.76
N ARG A 143 -20.92 -11.41 8.59
CA ARG A 143 -19.98 -11.24 7.48
C ARG A 143 -19.99 -9.78 7.06
N ARG A 144 -18.89 -9.07 7.31
CA ARG A 144 -18.73 -7.72 6.79
C ARG A 144 -18.48 -7.81 5.29
N LEU A 145 -19.48 -7.45 4.50
CA LEU A 145 -19.34 -7.28 3.06
C LEU A 145 -19.08 -5.81 2.76
N TYR A 146 -18.01 -5.54 2.01
CA TYR A 146 -17.70 -4.19 1.55
C TYR A 146 -18.32 -3.96 0.19
N SER A 147 -19.07 -2.86 0.04
CA SER A 147 -19.43 -2.38 -1.29
C SER A 147 -18.18 -1.90 -2.02
N GLU A 148 -18.14 -2.05 -3.35
CA GLU A 148 -17.04 -1.56 -4.18
C GLU A 148 -16.70 -0.09 -3.90
N ARG A 149 -17.73 0.75 -3.75
CA ARG A 149 -17.57 2.17 -3.38
C ARG A 149 -16.84 2.35 -2.04
N GLU A 150 -17.17 1.55 -1.03
CA GLU A 150 -16.49 1.61 0.26
C GLU A 150 -15.02 1.19 0.14
N ILE A 151 -14.73 0.17 -0.67
CA ILE A 151 -13.37 -0.33 -0.93
C ILE A 151 -12.52 0.78 -1.56
N VAL A 152 -13.02 1.37 -2.64
CA VAL A 152 -12.38 2.49 -3.35
C VAL A 152 -12.13 3.65 -2.38
N GLN A 153 -13.16 4.06 -1.63
CA GLN A 153 -13.06 5.21 -0.72
C GLN A 153 -12.05 4.96 0.42
N ARG A 154 -12.01 3.74 0.98
CA ARG A 154 -11.02 3.37 2.02
C ARG A 154 -9.60 3.42 1.48
N TRP A 155 -9.40 2.90 0.29
CA TRP A 155 -8.09 2.89 -0.37
C TRP A 155 -7.63 4.32 -0.72
N LEU A 156 -8.49 5.12 -1.34
CA LEU A 156 -8.23 6.54 -1.61
C LEU A 156 -7.94 7.32 -0.32
N SER A 157 -8.69 7.09 0.74
CA SER A 157 -8.45 7.71 2.06
C SER A 157 -7.08 7.33 2.62
N ALA A 158 -6.65 6.07 2.45
CA ALA A 158 -5.33 5.62 2.87
C ALA A 158 -4.19 6.31 2.08
N LEU A 159 -4.31 6.41 0.76
CA LEU A 159 -3.34 7.11 -0.09
C LEU A 159 -3.31 8.62 0.20
N ASN A 160 -4.47 9.26 0.30
CA ASN A 160 -4.57 10.69 0.61
C ASN A 160 -3.99 11.02 2.01
N ARG A 161 -4.23 10.16 3.01
CA ARG A 161 -3.58 10.32 4.32
C ARG A 161 -2.07 10.21 4.21
N ARG A 162 -1.56 9.31 3.36
CA ARG A 162 -0.12 9.18 3.15
C ARG A 162 0.46 10.42 2.48
N LEU A 163 -0.17 10.89 1.41
CA LEU A 163 0.19 12.12 0.73
C LEU A 163 0.25 13.32 1.68
N ARG A 164 -0.79 13.53 2.49
CA ARG A 164 -0.81 14.59 3.51
C ARG A 164 0.34 14.47 4.49
N THR A 165 0.70 13.24 4.88
CA THR A 165 1.86 13.01 5.76
C THR A 165 3.16 13.44 5.08
N ASP A 166 3.35 13.08 3.81
CA ASP A 166 4.55 13.49 3.06
C ASP A 166 4.63 15.01 2.92
N CYS A 167 3.52 15.69 2.64
CA CYS A 167 3.45 17.16 2.60
C CYS A 167 3.80 17.79 3.95
N LEU A 168 3.19 17.31 5.05
CA LEU A 168 3.48 17.80 6.40
C LEU A 168 4.97 17.65 6.75
N LEU A 169 5.60 16.54 6.33
CA LEU A 169 7.01 16.29 6.57
C LEU A 169 7.95 17.20 5.78
N THR A 170 7.47 18.02 4.85
CA THR A 170 8.28 19.04 4.17
C THR A 170 8.51 20.31 5.01
N ASP A 171 7.74 20.50 6.09
CA ASP A 171 7.83 21.70 6.92
C ASP A 171 9.19 21.76 7.66
N ARG A 172 10.09 22.61 7.13
CA ARG A 172 11.41 22.84 7.72
C ARG A 172 11.37 23.55 9.06
N LYS A 173 10.34 24.36 9.34
CA LYS A 173 10.21 25.04 10.64
C LYS A 173 9.91 24.02 11.73
N LYS A 174 9.03 23.05 11.43
CA LYS A 174 8.63 22.00 12.37
C LYS A 174 9.63 20.85 12.48
N TYR A 175 10.23 20.41 11.36
CA TYR A 175 11.05 19.20 11.32
C TYR A 175 12.55 19.45 11.10
N ASN A 176 12.98 20.70 10.88
CA ASN A 176 14.38 21.11 10.73
C ASN A 176 15.16 20.18 9.77
N LYS A 177 16.30 19.62 10.18
CA LYS A 177 17.11 18.68 9.39
C LYS A 177 16.43 17.35 9.05
N LYS A 178 15.29 17.03 9.67
CA LYS A 178 14.50 15.81 9.38
C LYS A 178 13.42 16.04 8.33
N ALA A 179 13.21 17.29 7.88
CA ALA A 179 12.24 17.59 6.86
C ALA A 179 12.58 16.93 5.52
N ILE A 180 11.56 16.43 4.83
CA ILE A 180 11.66 15.91 3.47
C ILE A 180 11.80 17.11 2.52
N GLN A 181 12.59 16.97 1.46
CA GLN A 181 12.68 18.00 0.44
C GLN A 181 11.36 18.08 -0.35
N THR A 182 10.79 19.27 -0.48
CA THR A 182 9.56 19.51 -1.26
C THR A 182 9.64 18.95 -2.68
N SER A 183 10.77 19.12 -3.35
CA SER A 183 11.02 18.58 -4.70
C SER A 183 10.91 17.04 -4.78
N VAL A 184 11.22 16.32 -3.69
CA VAL A 184 11.05 14.86 -3.64
C VAL A 184 9.58 14.51 -3.56
N VAL A 185 8.81 15.20 -2.72
CA VAL A 185 7.36 14.97 -2.58
C VAL A 185 6.64 15.29 -3.90
N LEU A 186 6.92 16.44 -4.50
CA LEU A 186 6.34 16.84 -5.79
C LEU A 186 6.62 15.78 -6.87
N ARG A 187 7.88 15.38 -7.08
CA ARG A 187 8.22 14.34 -8.08
C ARG A 187 7.63 12.97 -7.79
N THR A 188 7.47 12.63 -6.51
CA THR A 188 6.90 11.35 -6.08
C THR A 188 5.44 11.26 -6.51
N TRP A 189 4.67 12.32 -6.27
CA TRP A 189 3.23 12.33 -6.48
C TRP A 189 2.79 12.89 -7.86
N GLN A 190 3.67 13.59 -8.57
CA GLN A 190 3.44 14.03 -9.96
C GLN A 190 3.15 12.84 -10.91
N GLY A 191 2.23 13.03 -11.86
CA GLY A 191 1.69 12.00 -12.74
C GLY A 191 0.70 11.04 -12.08
N ALA A 192 0.35 11.22 -10.80
CA ALA A 192 -0.57 10.36 -10.05
C ALA A 192 -1.92 11.01 -9.75
N HIS A 193 -2.08 12.32 -10.00
CA HIS A 193 -3.34 13.01 -9.77
C HIS A 193 -4.22 13.03 -11.03
N GLU A 194 -5.52 13.17 -10.83
CA GLU A 194 -6.41 13.72 -11.85
C GLU A 194 -6.29 15.25 -11.81
N ASP A 195 -6.40 15.91 -12.95
CA ASP A 195 -6.42 17.38 -13.02
C ASP A 195 -5.12 18.08 -12.56
N GLU A 196 -3.94 17.46 -12.76
CA GLU A 196 -2.63 18.08 -12.45
C GLU A 196 -2.41 19.43 -13.11
N GLU A 197 -3.05 19.66 -14.25
CA GLU A 197 -3.00 20.92 -15.01
C GLU A 197 -3.52 22.12 -14.22
N PHE A 198 -4.35 21.88 -13.19
CA PHE A 198 -4.94 22.92 -12.34
C PHE A 198 -4.20 23.10 -11.01
N LEU A 199 -3.16 22.30 -10.73
CA LEU A 199 -2.37 22.42 -9.51
C LEU A 199 -1.22 23.42 -9.69
N PRO A 200 -0.95 24.29 -8.70
CA PRO A 200 0.24 25.12 -8.73
C PRO A 200 1.51 24.28 -8.61
N GLU A 201 2.65 24.83 -9.06
CA GLU A 201 3.94 24.15 -9.09
C GLU A 201 4.36 23.59 -7.70
N ASP A 202 4.05 24.31 -6.62
CA ASP A 202 4.15 23.82 -5.24
C ASP A 202 2.76 23.69 -4.59
N TRP A 203 2.10 22.56 -4.84
CA TRP A 203 0.82 22.22 -4.22
C TRP A 203 0.95 21.62 -2.81
N THR A 204 2.17 21.43 -2.27
CA THR A 204 2.36 20.75 -0.97
C THR A 204 1.73 21.49 0.22
N LYS A 205 1.41 22.77 0.04
CA LYS A 205 0.75 23.62 1.05
C LYS A 205 -0.76 23.73 0.89
N LEU A 206 -1.34 23.17 -0.19
CA LEU A 206 -2.77 23.21 -0.42
C LEU A 206 -3.49 22.16 0.44
N ALA A 207 -4.53 22.60 1.15
CA ALA A 207 -5.42 21.70 1.87
C ALA A 207 -6.43 21.09 0.87
N GLY A 208 -6.13 19.89 0.35
CA GLY A 208 -6.99 19.22 -0.64
C GLY A 208 -6.91 17.69 -0.62
N VAL A 209 -7.92 17.02 -1.18
CA VAL A 209 -7.90 15.60 -1.56
C VAL A 209 -7.31 15.55 -2.96
N LEU A 210 -6.14 14.95 -3.11
CA LEU A 210 -5.33 15.08 -4.32
C LEU A 210 -5.31 13.79 -5.14
N VAL A 211 -5.58 12.63 -4.54
CA VAL A 211 -5.81 11.39 -5.31
C VAL A 211 -7.28 11.37 -5.69
N GLY A 212 -7.57 11.85 -6.91
CA GLY A 212 -8.91 12.02 -7.48
C GLY A 212 -9.72 10.72 -7.57
N THR A 213 -11.03 10.88 -7.49
CA THR A 213 -12.05 9.84 -7.61
C THR A 213 -12.00 9.21 -9.00
N VAL A 214 -11.59 7.95 -9.04
CA VAL A 214 -11.74 7.08 -10.22
C VAL A 214 -13.20 7.16 -10.66
N LYS A 215 -13.45 7.74 -11.84
CA LYS A 215 -14.76 7.69 -12.49
C LYS A 215 -14.96 6.35 -13.17
#